data_AF-A0A081P652-F1
#
_entry.id   AF-A0A081P652-F1
#
_cell.length_a   1.000
_cell.length_b   1.000
_cell.length_c   1.000
_cell.angle_alpha   90.00
_cell.angle_beta   90.00
_cell.angle_gamma   90.00
#
_symmetry.space_group_name_H-M   'P 1'
#
loop_
_entity.id
_entity.type
_entity.pdbx_description
1 polymer ?
#
loop_
_entity_poly.entity_id
_entity_poly.type
_entity_poly.pdbx_seq_one_letter_code
_entity_poly.pdbx_strand_id
1 'polypeptide(L)'
;MIVHVRARKWLGRFRFALLFVVFTFALYHVLLVVTRWLEPEPKYKEPAGRAVKAFQNGHVAAVPDKITISERLKLFYRIGE
;
A
#
# COMPACT_ATOMS: atom_id res chain seq x y z
N MET A 1 -17.20 -47.90 -8.36
CA MET A 1 -15.73 -47.79 -8.44
C MET A 1 -15.20 -46.39 -8.82
N ILE A 2 -15.92 -45.60 -9.63
CA ILE A 2 -15.48 -44.29 -10.14
C ILE A 2 -15.28 -43.23 -9.03
N VAL A 3 -16.13 -43.24 -7.99
CA VAL A 3 -16.10 -42.25 -6.89
C VAL A 3 -14.82 -42.37 -6.05
N HIS A 4 -14.35 -43.59 -5.78
CA HIS A 4 -13.14 -43.84 -4.99
C HIS A 4 -11.87 -43.37 -5.73
N VAL A 5 -11.83 -43.50 -7.05
CA VAL A 5 -10.70 -43.03 -7.88
C VAL A 5 -10.68 -41.50 -7.98
N ARG A 6 -11.86 -40.86 -8.08
CA ARG A 6 -11.96 -39.38 -8.05
C ARG A 6 -11.61 -38.80 -6.68
N ALA A 7 -12.02 -39.44 -5.59
CA ALA A 7 -11.71 -39.01 -4.22
C ALA A 7 -10.20 -38.95 -3.95
N ARG A 8 -9.44 -39.96 -4.40
CA ARG A 8 -7.97 -39.96 -4.27
C ARG A 8 -7.29 -38.81 -5.04
N LYS A 9 -7.79 -38.49 -6.24
CA LYS A 9 -7.30 -37.32 -7.01
C LYS A 9 -7.64 -35.98 -6.36
N TRP A 10 -8.82 -35.88 -5.75
CA TRP A 10 -9.24 -34.68 -5.01
C TRP A 10 -8.49 -34.50 -3.69
N LEU A 11 -8.16 -35.59 -3.00
CA LEU A 11 -7.38 -35.55 -1.77
C LEU A 11 -5.98 -34.97 -1.99
N GLY A 12 -5.35 -35.28 -3.13
CA GLY A 12 -4.09 -34.65 -3.54
C GLY A 12 -4.22 -33.13 -3.72
N ARG A 13 -5.28 -32.65 -4.37
CA ARG A 13 -5.56 -31.22 -4.52
C ARG A 13 -5.86 -30.53 -3.20
N PHE A 14 -6.59 -31.21 -2.32
CA PHE A 14 -6.93 -30.67 -1.00
C PHE A 14 -5.68 -30.44 -0.14
N ARG A 15 -4.67 -31.32 -0.23
CA ARG A 15 -3.39 -31.12 0.43
C ARG A 15 -2.69 -29.84 -0.02
N PHE A 16 -2.69 -29.54 -1.32
CA PHE A 16 -2.13 -28.28 -1.83
C PHE A 16 -2.95 -27.06 -1.41
N ALA A 17 -4.27 -27.16 -1.42
CA ALA A 17 -5.15 -26.09 -0.93
C ALA A 17 -4.90 -25.81 0.57
N LEU A 18 -4.75 -26.86 1.37
CA LEU A 18 -4.46 -26.74 2.80
C LEU A 18 -3.08 -26.11 3.04
N LEU A 19 -2.05 -26.55 2.31
CA LEU A 19 -0.73 -25.91 2.36
C LEU A 19 -0.80 -24.43 1.98
N PHE A 20 -1.52 -24.09 0.91
CA PHE A 20 -1.70 -22.71 0.48
C PHE A 20 -2.35 -21.85 1.58
N VAL A 21 -3.40 -22.35 2.23
CA VAL A 21 -4.03 -21.66 3.36
C VAL A 21 -3.05 -21.45 4.50
N VAL A 22 -2.32 -22.49 4.90
CA VAL A 22 -1.30 -22.41 5.97
C VAL A 22 -0.24 -21.34 5.65
N PHE A 23 0.29 -21.35 4.42
CA PHE A 23 1.28 -20.34 4.00
C PHE A 23 0.69 -18.93 3.97
N THR A 24 -0.55 -18.77 3.55
CA THR A 24 -1.24 -17.47 3.54
C THR A 24 -1.39 -16.92 4.95
N PHE A 25 -1.79 -17.76 5.91
CA PHE A 25 -1.87 -17.37 7.32
C PHE A 25 -0.50 -17.04 7.90
N ALA A 26 0.53 -17.84 7.61
CA ALA A 26 1.89 -17.58 8.04
C ALA A 26 2.39 -16.23 7.53
N LEU A 27 2.18 -15.93 6.24
CA LEU A 27 2.56 -14.66 5.63
C LEU A 27 1.80 -13.48 6.26
N TYR A 28 0.49 -13.62 6.50
CA TYR A 28 -0.30 -12.61 7.17
C TYR A 28 0.27 -12.25 8.55
N HIS A 29 0.64 -13.26 9.34
CA HIS A 29 1.25 -13.03 10.65
C HIS A 29 2.62 -12.37 10.56
N VAL A 30 3.46 -12.75 9.59
CA VAL A 30 4.74 -12.08 9.33
C VAL A 30 4.51 -10.60 9.02
N LEU A 31 3.58 -10.28 8.13
CA LEU A 31 3.25 -8.90 7.79
C LEU A 31 2.74 -8.12 9.01
N LEU A 32 1.94 -8.74 9.89
CA LEU A 32 1.45 -8.11 11.11
C LEU A 32 2.58 -7.77 12.09
N VAL A 33 3.60 -8.63 12.19
CA VAL A 33 4.81 -8.32 12.98
C VAL A 33 5.58 -7.16 12.36
N VAL A 34 5.73 -7.16 11.03
CA VAL A 34 6.40 -6.06 10.30
C VAL A 34 5.65 -4.74 10.48
N THR A 35 4.33 -4.71 10.40
CA THR A 35 3.55 -3.47 10.59
C THR A 35 3.66 -2.95 12.01
N ARG A 36 3.66 -3.83 13.03
CA ARG A 36 3.93 -3.43 14.42
C ARG A 36 5.33 -2.85 14.61
N TRP A 37 6.31 -3.38 13.88
CA TRP A 37 7.67 -2.84 13.91
C TRP A 37 7.77 -1.48 13.19
N LEU A 38 6.95 -1.27 12.15
CA LEU A 38 6.92 -0.04 11.37
C LEU A 38 6.08 1.07 12.02
N GLU A 39 5.04 0.73 12.80
CA GLU A 39 4.23 1.74 13.50
C GLU A 39 5.08 2.41 14.60
N PRO A 40 5.37 3.72 14.50
CA PRO A 40 6.03 4.43 15.58
C PRO A 40 5.05 4.54 16.76
N GLU A 41 5.47 3.99 17.90
CA GLU A 41 4.94 4.19 19.26
C GLU A 41 5.07 5.66 19.69
N PRO A 42 4.44 6.61 18.97
CA PRO A 42 3.09 7.04 19.30
C PRO A 42 2.26 7.53 18.09
N LYS A 43 1.18 6.82 17.75
CA LYS A 43 0.22 7.19 16.68
C LYS A 43 -0.48 8.56 16.89
N TYR A 44 -0.50 9.06 18.13
CA TYR A 44 -1.12 10.33 18.53
C TYR A 44 -0.29 11.10 19.57
N LYS A 45 1.04 11.26 19.37
CA LYS A 45 1.71 12.35 20.11
C LYS A 45 1.21 13.67 19.52
N GLU A 46 0.66 14.52 20.38
CA GLU A 46 0.57 15.94 20.05
C GLU A 46 1.96 16.42 19.61
N PRO A 47 2.08 17.08 18.45
CA PRO A 47 3.36 17.59 18.01
C PRO A 47 3.89 18.54 19.09
N ALA A 48 4.95 18.13 19.78
CA ALA A 48 5.64 18.95 20.77
C ALA A 48 6.46 20.03 20.03
N GLY A 49 5.75 21.01 19.49
CA GLY A 49 6.32 22.10 18.71
C GLY A 49 5.22 23.08 18.34
N ARG A 50 5.52 24.39 18.41
CA ARG A 50 4.64 25.41 17.87
C ARG A 50 4.28 25.03 16.43
N ALA A 51 3.00 24.92 16.12
CA ALA A 51 2.53 24.74 14.75
C ALA A 51 3.01 25.93 13.92
N VAL A 52 4.14 25.76 13.24
CA VAL A 52 4.60 26.73 12.25
C VAL A 52 3.65 26.56 11.07
N LYS A 53 2.74 27.52 10.94
CA LYS A 53 1.82 27.62 9.81
C LYS A 53 2.68 27.62 8.53
N ALA A 54 2.78 26.49 7.84
CA ALA A 54 3.54 26.35 6.60
C ALA A 54 2.83 27.01 5.39
N PHE A 55 2.08 28.08 5.63
CA PHE A 55 1.73 29.00 4.56
C PHE A 55 2.90 29.96 4.41
N GLN A 56 3.89 29.54 3.62
CA GLN A 56 4.74 30.52 2.96
C GLN A 56 3.85 31.31 1.99
N ASN A 57 3.25 32.40 2.48
CA ASN A 57 2.73 33.49 1.66
C ASN A 57 3.92 34.22 0.99
N GLY A 58 4.76 33.48 0.27
CA GLY A 58 6.05 33.95 -0.25
C GLY A 58 6.75 32.99 -1.22
N HIS A 59 6.27 31.76 -1.37
CA HIS A 59 6.71 30.86 -2.42
C HIS A 59 5.51 30.27 -3.16
N VAL A 60 4.68 31.16 -3.72
CA VAL A 60 4.22 30.89 -5.09
C VAL A 60 5.51 30.87 -5.89
N ALA A 61 6.09 29.68 -6.06
CA ALA A 61 7.02 29.43 -7.14
C ALA A 61 6.38 30.10 -8.34
N ALA A 62 7.04 31.14 -8.86
CA ALA A 62 6.54 31.93 -9.96
C ALA A 62 6.02 30.94 -11.01
N VAL A 63 4.70 30.77 -11.06
CA VAL A 63 4.03 30.31 -12.24
C VAL A 63 4.30 31.49 -13.16
N PRO A 64 5.19 31.36 -14.17
CA PRO A 64 5.24 32.40 -15.17
C PRO A 64 3.80 32.52 -15.66
N ASP A 65 3.24 33.73 -15.76
CA ASP A 65 1.94 34.02 -16.38
C ASP A 65 1.84 33.55 -17.86
N LYS A 66 2.75 32.67 -18.29
CA LYS A 66 2.97 32.12 -19.63
C LYS A 66 3.04 30.59 -19.67
N ILE A 67 2.65 29.85 -18.63
CA ILE A 67 2.48 28.39 -18.79
C ILE A 67 1.25 28.18 -19.67
N THR A 68 1.49 27.77 -20.91
CA THR A 68 0.42 27.47 -21.84
C THR A 68 -0.30 26.21 -21.35
N ILE A 69 -1.63 26.14 -21.50
CA ILE A 69 -2.46 25.01 -21.05
C ILE A 69 -1.91 23.64 -21.49
N SER A 70 -1.22 23.58 -22.63
CA SER A 70 -0.54 22.39 -23.15
C SER A 70 0.64 21.91 -22.29
N GLU A 71 1.41 22.81 -21.69
CA GLU A 71 2.54 22.48 -20.81
C GLU A 71 2.04 21.90 -19.49
N ARG A 72 0.93 22.43 -18.96
CA ARG A 72 0.25 21.87 -17.80
C ARG A 72 -0.27 20.45 -18.07
N LEU A 73 -0.80 20.21 -19.28
CA LEU A 73 -1.28 18.89 -19.67
C LEU A 73 -0.14 17.86 -19.78
N LYS A 74 1.02 18.26 -20.32
CA LYS A 74 2.22 17.39 -20.36
C LYS A 74 2.73 17.05 -18.96
N LEU A 75 2.68 18.01 -18.05
CA LEU A 75 3.06 17.80 -16.65
C LEU A 75 2.13 16.78 -15.96
N PHE A 76 0.82 16.94 -16.14
CA PHE A 76 -0.20 16.00 -15.65
C PHE A 76 0.08 14.58 -16.12
N TYR A 77 0.33 14.38 -17.42
CA TYR A 77 0.65 13.06 -17.96
C TYR A 77 1.99 12.49 -17.49
N ARG A 78 2.92 13.33 -17.03
CA ARG A 78 4.26 12.90 -16.61
C ARG A 78 4.33 12.57 -15.12
N ILE A 79 3.65 13.33 -14.27
CA ILE A 79 3.75 13.25 -12.80
C ILE A 79 2.50 12.60 -12.19
N GLY A 80 1.37 12.61 -12.89
CA GLY A 80 0.17 11.89 -12.49
C GLY A 80 -0.56 12.45 -11.27
N GLU A 81 -0.49 13.75 -11.02
CA GLU A 81 -1.44 14.43 -10.10
C GLU A 81 -2.84 14.42 -10.67
#